data_AF-A0A529FAS4-F1
#
_entry.id   AF-A0A529FAS4-F1
#
_cell.length_a   1.000
_cell.length_b   1.000
_cell.length_c   1.000
_cell.angle_alpha   90.00
_cell.angle_beta   90.00
_cell.angle_gamma   90.00
#
_symmetry.space_group_name_H-M   'P 1'
#
loop_
_entity.id
_entity.type
_entity.pdbx_description
1 polymer ?
#
loop_
_entity_poly.entity_id
_entity_poly.type
_entity_poly.pdbx_seq_one_letter_code
_entity_poly.pdbx_strand_id
1 'polypeptide(L)'
;APIHATAKGYSQADVALLLSAMPVGTLILQIPLGWISDRTDRRYVLIGAALLALVASLFAITFDGGALGVLLAVYLIWDGASESIYSLS
;
A
#
# COMPACT_ATOMS: atom_id res chain seq x y z
N ALA A 1 -3.25 11.89 -5.22
CA ALA A 1 -2.47 10.93 -6.03
C ALA A 1 -2.65 11.10 -7.56
N PRO A 2 -3.87 11.18 -8.14
CA PRO A 2 -4.04 11.10 -9.60
C PRO A 2 -3.41 12.26 -10.38
N ILE A 3 -3.57 13.49 -9.89
CA ILE A 3 -3.04 14.70 -10.53
C ILE A 3 -1.49 14.72 -10.56
N HIS A 4 -0.84 14.13 -9.54
CA HIS A 4 0.62 14.12 -9.41
C HIS A 4 1.29 13.11 -10.34
N ALA A 5 0.62 11.98 -10.61
CA ALA A 5 1.11 10.97 -11.55
C ALA A 5 0.96 11.41 -13.01
N THR A 6 -0.17 12.05 -13.37
CA THR A 6 -0.36 12.66 -14.70
C THR A 6 0.68 13.74 -14.99
N ALA A 7 1.11 14.51 -13.97
CA ALA A 7 2.13 15.54 -14.11
C ALA A 7 3.56 14.99 -14.40
N LYS A 8 3.81 13.70 -14.15
CA LYS A 8 5.12 13.05 -14.35
C LYS A 8 5.23 12.24 -15.65
N GLY A 9 4.21 12.29 -16.50
CA GLY A 9 4.21 11.58 -17.79
C GLY A 9 3.66 10.15 -17.75
N TYR A 10 3.06 9.72 -16.64
CA TYR A 10 2.27 8.48 -16.63
C TYR A 10 1.03 8.63 -17.50
N SER A 11 0.70 7.59 -18.27
CA SER A 11 -0.54 7.57 -19.02
C SER A 11 -1.74 7.49 -18.08
N GLN A 12 -2.91 7.93 -18.53
CA GLN A 12 -4.14 7.78 -17.75
C GLN A 12 -4.44 6.31 -17.39
N ALA A 13 -4.05 5.39 -18.27
CA ALA A 13 -4.17 3.95 -18.04
C ALA A 13 -3.27 3.47 -16.90
N ASP A 14 -2.03 3.96 -16.80
CA ASP A 14 -1.10 3.61 -15.72
C ASP A 14 -1.60 4.10 -14.37
N VAL A 15 -2.13 5.33 -14.32
CA VAL A 15 -2.73 5.88 -13.10
C VAL A 15 -3.96 5.08 -12.70
N ALA A 16 -4.82 4.73 -13.65
CA ALA A 16 -5.99 3.89 -13.40
C ALA A 16 -5.59 2.49 -12.88
N LEU A 17 -4.51 1.91 -13.41
CA LEU A 17 -3.99 0.63 -12.98
C LEU A 17 -3.40 0.69 -11.56
N LEU A 18 -2.66 1.75 -11.23
CA LEU A 18 -2.14 1.97 -9.87
C LEU A 18 -3.28 2.08 -8.85
N LEU A 19 -4.32 2.84 -9.18
CA LEU A 19 -5.48 3.02 -8.29
C LEU A 19 -6.33 1.74 -8.17
N SER A 20 -6.47 0.96 -9.26
CA SER A 20 -7.24 -0.29 -9.22
C SER A 20 -6.51 -1.42 -8.49
N ALA A 21 -5.17 -1.36 -8.43
CA ALA A 21 -4.37 -2.31 -7.67
C ALA A 21 -4.58 -2.14 -6.16
N MET A 22 -4.76 -0.91 -5.66
CA MET A 22 -4.84 -0.60 -4.22
C MET A 22 -5.82 -1.51 -3.44
N PRO A 23 -7.12 -1.63 -3.81
CA PRO A 23 -8.05 -2.54 -3.13
C PRO A 23 -7.60 -4.01 -3.10
N VAL A 24 -6.87 -4.46 -4.13
CA VAL A 24 -6.33 -5.83 -4.18
C VAL A 24 -5.26 -6.02 -3.10
N GLY A 25 -4.41 -5.02 -2.90
CA GLY A 25 -3.39 -5.01 -1.84
C GLY A 25 -4.03 -5.04 -0.46
N THR A 26 -5.11 -4.29 -0.27
CA THR A 26 -5.93 -4.34 0.93
C THR A 26 -6.46 -5.74 1.21
N LEU A 27 -7.08 -6.40 0.24
CA LEU A 27 -7.55 -7.78 0.43
C LEU A 27 -6.42 -8.76 0.78
N ILE A 28 -5.26 -8.62 0.14
CA ILE A 28 -4.10 -9.50 0.36
C ILE A 28 -3.52 -9.35 1.77
N LEU A 29 -3.39 -8.11 2.27
CA LEU A 29 -2.77 -7.84 3.57
C LEU A 29 -3.74 -7.90 4.75
N GLN A 30 -5.00 -7.52 4.53
CA GLN A 30 -5.99 -7.44 5.62
C GLN A 30 -6.31 -8.82 6.19
N ILE A 31 -6.43 -9.86 5.36
CA ILE A 31 -6.72 -11.23 5.80
C ILE A 31 -5.63 -11.77 6.76
N PRO A 32 -4.34 -11.79 6.39
CA PRO A 32 -3.30 -12.29 7.30
C PRO A 32 -3.10 -11.37 8.51
N LEU A 33 -3.12 -10.04 8.36
CA LEU A 33 -2.95 -9.13 9.49
C LEU A 33 -4.10 -9.25 10.50
N GLY A 34 -5.33 -9.41 10.03
CA GLY A 34 -6.48 -9.70 10.89
C GLY A 34 -6.30 -11.00 11.67
N TRP A 35 -5.96 -12.09 10.98
CA TRP A 35 -5.72 -13.39 11.62
C TRP A 35 -4.57 -13.37 12.63
N ILE A 36 -3.50 -12.62 12.37
CA ILE A 36 -2.39 -12.44 13.32
C ILE A 36 -2.86 -11.61 14.51
N SER A 37 -3.64 -10.55 14.29
CA SER A 37 -4.18 -9.69 15.35
C SER A 37 -5.11 -10.44 16.30
N ASP A 38 -5.82 -11.46 15.81
CA ASP A 38 -6.69 -12.28 16.66
C ASP A 38 -5.90 -13.19 17.62
N ARG A 39 -4.64 -13.49 17.30
CA ARG A 39 -3.79 -14.44 18.06
C ARG A 39 -2.62 -13.81 18.79
N THR A 40 -2.39 -12.52 18.58
CA THR A 40 -1.30 -11.76 19.19
C THR A 40 -1.85 -10.48 19.79
N ASP A 41 -1.09 -9.80 20.64
CA ASP A 41 -1.52 -8.46 21.07
C ASP A 41 -1.56 -7.54 19.84
N ARG A 42 -2.77 -7.02 19.55
CA ARG A 42 -3.06 -6.09 18.45
C ARG A 42 -2.06 -4.94 18.33
N ARG A 43 -1.46 -4.48 19.44
CA ARG A 43 -0.47 -3.41 19.45
C ARG A 43 0.73 -3.73 18.58
N TYR A 44 1.21 -4.97 18.60
CA TYR A 44 2.36 -5.37 17.77
C TYR A 44 1.99 -5.42 16.29
N VAL A 45 0.76 -5.85 15.96
CA VAL A 45 0.28 -5.88 14.58
C VAL A 45 0.12 -4.48 14.01
N LEU A 46 -0.42 -3.55 14.80
CA LEU A 46 -0.53 -2.14 14.43
C LEU A 46 0.85 -1.51 14.18
N ILE A 47 1.84 -1.78 15.04
CA ILE A 47 3.22 -1.31 14.84
C ILE A 47 3.80 -1.89 13.55
N GLY A 48 3.63 -3.20 13.29
CA GLY A 48 4.11 -3.84 12.07
C GLY A 48 3.47 -3.26 10.81
N ALA A 49 2.15 -3.05 10.82
CA ALA A 49 1.43 -2.44 9.71
C ALA A 49 1.88 -0.98 9.47
N ALA A 50 2.07 -0.19 10.51
CA ALA A 50 2.60 1.17 10.41
C ALA A 50 4.02 1.21 9.83
N LEU A 51 4.91 0.31 10.26
CA LEU A 51 6.25 0.20 9.71
C LEU A 51 6.23 -0.21 8.23
N LEU A 52 5.34 -1.13 7.85
CA LEU A 52 5.18 -1.57 6.47
C LEU A 52 4.70 -0.41 5.57
N ALA A 53 3.71 0.35 6.03
CA ALA A 53 3.23 1.54 5.33
C ALA A 53 4.31 2.63 5.20
N LEU A 54 5.11 2.85 6.26
CA LEU A 54 6.23 3.79 6.24
C LEU A 54 7.29 3.38 5.21
N VAL A 55 7.72 2.12 5.23
CA VAL A 55 8.72 1.59 4.29
C VAL A 55 8.20 1.65 2.85
N ALA A 56 6.95 1.28 2.61
CA ALA A 56 6.34 1.40 1.29
C ALA A 56 6.28 2.86 0.81
N SER A 57 6.00 3.81 1.71
CA SER A 57 6.01 5.25 1.40
C SER A 57 7.41 5.73 0.99
N LEU A 58 8.46 5.29 1.69
CA LEU A 58 9.84 5.62 1.33
C LEU A 58 10.22 5.03 -0.04
N PHE A 59 9.78 3.81 -0.34
CA PHE A 59 9.99 3.21 -1.65
C PHE A 59 9.22 3.93 -2.77
N ALA A 60 8.00 4.41 -2.49
CA ALA A 60 7.23 5.18 -3.47
C ALA A 60 7.98 6.46 -3.88
N ILE A 61 8.64 7.13 -2.94
CA ILE A 61 9.46 8.32 -3.21
C ILE A 61 10.73 7.95 -3.97
N THR A 62 11.40 6.86 -3.57
CA THR A 62 12.70 6.46 -4.14
C THR A 62 12.58 5.93 -5.57
N PHE A 63 11.48 5.24 -5.89
CA PHE A 63 11.21 4.65 -7.19
C PHE A 63 10.22 5.45 -8.04
N ASP A 64 9.96 6.69 -7.64
CA ASP A 64 9.12 7.63 -8.37
C ASP A 64 9.69 7.88 -9.79
N GLY A 65 8.86 7.68 -10.82
CA GLY A 65 9.30 7.71 -12.23
C GLY A 65 10.03 6.44 -12.69
N GLY A 66 10.13 5.41 -11.84
CA GLY A 66 10.68 4.11 -12.18
C GLY A 66 9.70 3.20 -12.93
N ALA A 67 10.05 1.91 -13.01
CA ALA A 67 9.23 0.90 -13.68
C ALA A 67 7.83 0.77 -13.03
N LEU A 68 6.77 0.81 -13.83
CA LEU A 68 5.38 0.74 -13.37
C LEU A 68 5.11 -0.47 -12.46
N GLY A 69 5.71 -1.63 -12.76
CA GLY A 69 5.57 -2.84 -11.95
C GLY A 69 6.07 -2.67 -10.51
N VAL A 70 7.13 -1.90 -10.29
CA VAL A 70 7.65 -1.61 -8.94
C VAL A 70 6.66 -0.73 -8.18
N LEU A 71 6.15 0.32 -8.84
CA LEU A 71 5.17 1.21 -8.24
C LEU A 71 3.86 0.50 -7.90
N LEU A 72 3.41 -0.44 -8.74
CA LEU A 72 2.26 -1.29 -8.44
C LEU A 72 2.47 -2.10 -7.16
N ALA A 73 3.60 -2.78 -7.02
CA ALA A 73 3.91 -3.54 -5.81
C ALA A 73 3.98 -2.64 -4.56
N VAL A 74 4.57 -1.45 -4.69
CA VAL A 74 4.65 -0.47 -3.60
C VAL A 74 3.26 0.02 -3.18
N TYR A 75 2.41 0.40 -4.14
CA TYR A 75 1.06 0.90 -3.88
C TYR A 75 0.15 -0.18 -3.28
N LEU A 76 0.28 -1.43 -3.72
CA LEU A 76 -0.40 -2.59 -3.14
C LEU A 76 -0.08 -2.75 -1.66
N ILE A 77 1.21 -2.72 -1.32
CA ILE A 77 1.68 -2.89 0.06
C ILE A 77 1.28 -1.70 0.91
N TRP A 78 1.44 -0.47 0.39
CA TRP A 78 1.13 0.75 1.09
C TRP A 78 -0.36 0.84 1.45
N ASP A 79 -1.24 0.62 0.48
CA ASP A 79 -2.69 0.68 0.69
C ASP A 79 -3.14 -0.38 1.68
N GLY A 80 -2.75 -1.64 1.47
CA GLY A 80 -3.19 -2.72 2.34
C GLY A 80 -2.65 -2.65 3.76
N ALA A 81 -1.45 -2.11 3.96
CA ALA A 81 -0.94 -1.83 5.29
C ALA A 81 -1.72 -0.69 5.97
N SER A 82 -2.01 0.38 5.23
CA SER A 82 -2.72 1.56 5.73
C SER A 82 -4.17 1.24 6.12
N GLU A 83 -4.91 0.54 5.25
CA GLU A 83 -6.29 0.12 5.52
C GLU A 83 -6.38 -0.87 6.68
N SER A 84 -5.40 -1.75 6.84
CA SER A 84 -5.33 -2.67 7.98
C SER A 84 -5.18 -1.93 9.31
N ILE A 85 -4.51 -0.78 9.35
CA ILE A 85 -4.42 0.04 10.58
C ILE A 85 -5.80 0.55 10.99
N TYR A 86 -6.59 1.07 10.04
CA TYR A 86 -7.95 1.55 10.33
C TYR A 86 -8.89 0.41 10.75
N SER A 87 -8.73 -0.77 10.13
CA SER A 87 -9.57 -1.93 10.44
C SER A 87 -9.28 -2.57 11.80
N LEU A 88 -8.05 -2.44 12.31
CA LEU A 88 -7.60 -3.10 13.55
C LEU A 88 -7.56 -2.19 14.78
N SER A 89 -7.68 -0.87 14.57
CA SER A 89 -7.69 0.15 15.63
C SER A 89 -9.05 0.21 16.32
#